data_AF-A0A3B8LJJ1-F1
#
_entry.id   AF-A0A3B8LJJ1-F1
#
_cell.length_a   1.000
_cell.length_b   1.000
_cell.length_c   1.000
_cell.angle_alpha   90.00
_cell.angle_beta   90.00
_cell.angle_gamma   90.00
#
_symmetry.space_group_name_H-M   'P 1'
#
loop_
_entity.id
_entity.type
_entity.pdbx_description
1 polymer ?
#
loop_
_entity_poly.entity_id
_entity_poly.type
_entity_poly.pdbx_seq_one_letter_code
_entity_poly.pdbx_strand_id
1 'polypeptide(L)'
;MSQEPSEKSLKKMWKFSEKYAEKTGTSFHPVDGVTESVVKGLAANIDEIGRPLCPCRFYPDKQEEIKHRTWVCACEDMKVYKYCHCLLFVNEEGMPITEYLPEGHEGLATYGVVKDPTPDKGRESKHKAEEREKERLERPS
;
A
#
# COMPACT_ATOMS: atom_id res chain seq x y z
N MET A 1 17.13 11.45 -13.49
CA MET A 1 17.85 10.70 -12.44
C MET A 1 17.06 10.91 -11.16
N SER A 2 16.50 9.86 -10.57
CA SER A 2 15.74 9.99 -9.33
C SER A 2 16.69 10.52 -8.26
N GLN A 3 16.38 11.68 -7.67
CA GLN A 3 17.09 12.14 -6.48
C GLN A 3 16.89 11.10 -5.39
N GLU A 4 17.98 10.68 -4.75
CA GLU A 4 17.88 9.88 -3.53
C GLU A 4 17.10 10.70 -2.50
N PRO A 5 16.13 10.08 -1.79
CA PRO A 5 15.34 10.78 -0.80
C PRO A 5 16.22 11.24 0.37
N SER A 6 15.80 12.29 1.05
CA SER A 6 16.44 12.77 2.25
C SER A 6 16.48 11.70 3.34
N GLU A 7 17.56 11.63 4.11
CA GLU A 7 17.67 10.68 5.23
C GLU A 7 16.50 10.82 6.22
N LYS A 8 16.00 12.04 6.39
CA LYS A 8 14.86 12.33 7.27
C LYS A 8 13.60 11.63 6.79
N SER A 9 13.29 11.73 5.50
CA SER A 9 12.11 11.08 4.91
C SER A 9 12.29 9.57 4.86
N LEU A 10 13.49 9.07 4.59
CA LEU A 10 13.81 7.65 4.61
C LEU A 10 13.61 7.03 6.01
N LYS A 11 14.21 7.63 7.05
CA LYS A 11 14.05 7.20 8.46
C LYS A 11 12.57 7.24 8.89
N LYS A 12 11.82 8.25 8.44
CA LYS A 12 10.38 8.35 8.71
C LYS A 12 9.60 7.19 8.07
N MET A 13 9.90 6.84 6.83
CA MET A 13 9.18 5.77 6.12
C MET A 13 9.52 4.37 6.63
N TRP A 14 10.76 4.11 7.03
CA TRP A 14 11.11 2.86 7.72
C TRP A 14 10.32 2.71 9.02
N LYS A 15 10.37 3.72 9.90
CA LYS A 15 9.64 3.70 11.17
C LYS A 15 8.13 3.55 10.99
N PHE A 16 7.57 4.17 9.95
CA PHE A 16 6.16 3.99 9.60
C PHE A 16 5.88 2.55 9.17
N SER A 17 6.68 2.02 8.26
CA SER A 17 6.46 0.70 7.66
C SER A 17 6.56 -0.41 8.70
N GLU A 18 7.57 -0.37 9.58
CA GLU A 18 7.75 -1.36 10.66
C GLU A 18 6.55 -1.38 11.60
N LYS A 19 6.13 -0.19 12.06
CA LYS A 19 4.96 -0.07 12.95
C LYS A 19 3.67 -0.49 12.28
N TYR A 20 3.52 -0.23 10.99
CA TYR A 20 2.30 -0.59 10.27
C TYR A 20 2.25 -2.09 9.97
N ALA A 21 3.39 -2.72 9.67
CA ALA A 21 3.51 -4.16 9.55
C ALA A 21 3.11 -4.85 10.87
N GLU A 22 3.66 -4.41 12.00
CA GLU A 22 3.30 -4.90 13.33
C GLU A 22 1.81 -4.71 13.65
N LYS A 23 1.27 -3.50 13.43
CA LYS A 23 -0.15 -3.16 13.64
C LYS A 23 -1.09 -4.07 12.83
N THR A 24 -0.70 -4.38 11.60
CA THR A 24 -1.54 -5.16 10.68
C THR A 24 -1.24 -6.65 10.72
N GLY A 25 -0.23 -7.10 11.45
CA GLY A 25 0.18 -8.51 11.46
C GLY A 25 0.66 -8.99 10.08
N THR A 26 1.30 -8.11 9.32
CA THR A 26 1.94 -8.41 8.03
C THR A 26 3.46 -8.42 8.19
N SER A 27 4.15 -8.98 7.20
CA SER A 27 5.60 -8.94 7.08
C SER A 27 6.03 -8.11 5.87
N PHE A 28 7.31 -7.75 5.83
CA PHE A 28 7.96 -7.25 4.62
C PHE A 28 8.22 -8.38 3.64
N HIS A 29 8.37 -8.03 2.36
CA HIS A 29 8.72 -9.01 1.33
C HIS A 29 10.08 -9.66 1.64
N PRO A 30 10.25 -10.98 1.45
CA PRO A 30 11.50 -11.69 1.76
C PRO A 30 12.69 -11.31 0.88
N VAL A 31 12.46 -10.51 -0.17
CA VAL A 31 13.51 -9.96 -1.03
C VAL A 31 13.71 -8.50 -0.65
N ASP A 32 14.81 -8.21 0.05
CA ASP A 32 15.09 -6.88 0.63
C ASP A 32 14.99 -5.74 -0.38
N GLY A 33 15.45 -5.97 -1.61
CA GLY A 33 15.39 -4.96 -2.68
C GLY A 33 13.97 -4.49 -3.02
N VAL A 34 12.94 -5.30 -2.77
CA VAL A 34 11.54 -4.90 -2.97
C VAL A 34 11.14 -3.88 -1.92
N THR A 35 11.31 -4.24 -0.65
CA THR A 35 10.99 -3.37 0.51
C THR A 35 11.76 -2.05 0.43
N GLU A 36 13.08 -2.11 0.19
CA GLU A 36 13.91 -0.91 0.07
C GLU A 36 13.45 0.01 -1.05
N SER A 37 13.14 -0.54 -2.24
CA SER A 37 12.68 0.26 -3.37
C SER A 37 11.37 0.98 -3.07
N VAL A 38 10.42 0.29 -2.43
CA VAL A 38 9.13 0.89 -2.07
C VAL A 38 9.30 1.96 -1.00
N VAL A 39 10.09 1.69 0.05
CA VAL A 39 10.35 2.66 1.13
C VAL A 39 11.06 3.91 0.59
N LYS A 40 12.03 3.74 -0.32
CA LYS A 40 12.68 4.86 -1.02
C LYS A 40 11.69 5.67 -1.87
N GLY A 41 10.82 5.00 -2.64
CA GLY A 41 9.80 5.67 -3.45
C GLY A 41 8.80 6.47 -2.60
N LEU A 42 8.36 5.92 -1.47
CA LEU A 42 7.50 6.62 -0.52
C LEU A 42 8.19 7.84 0.09
N ALA A 43 9.47 7.71 0.45
CA ALA A 43 10.27 8.81 0.99
C ALA A 43 10.49 9.91 -0.05
N ALA A 44 10.75 9.55 -1.32
CA ALA A 44 10.90 10.50 -2.41
C ALA A 44 9.61 11.30 -2.65
N ASN A 45 8.44 10.65 -2.59
CA ASN A 45 7.16 11.37 -2.68
C ASN A 45 6.92 12.29 -1.46
N ILE A 46 7.42 11.96 -0.27
CA ILE A 46 7.38 12.92 0.85
C ILE A 46 8.19 14.17 0.53
N ASP A 47 9.39 14.02 -0.03
CA ASP A 47 10.26 15.16 -0.33
C ASP A 47 9.70 16.00 -1.50
N GLU A 48 9.14 15.35 -2.52
CA GLU A 48 8.61 15.99 -3.74
C GLU A 48 7.26 16.67 -3.52
N ILE A 49 6.31 15.98 -2.88
CA ILE A 49 4.90 16.40 -2.79
C ILE A 49 4.36 16.43 -1.35
N GLY A 50 5.21 16.24 -0.34
CA GLY A 50 4.84 16.36 1.08
C GLY A 50 4.05 15.17 1.67
N ARG A 51 3.73 14.14 0.86
CA ARG A 51 2.93 12.97 1.27
C ARG A 51 3.54 11.67 0.72
N PRO A 52 3.47 10.54 1.47
CA PRO A 52 3.97 9.25 1.00
C PRO A 52 2.96 8.61 0.02
N LEU A 53 2.79 9.22 -1.15
CA LEU A 53 1.95 8.67 -2.21
C LEU A 53 2.53 7.32 -2.68
N CYS A 54 1.66 6.35 -2.93
CA CYS A 54 2.05 4.99 -3.30
C CYS A 54 2.95 4.99 -4.56
N PRO A 55 4.19 4.48 -4.48
CA PRO A 55 5.18 4.64 -5.55
C PRO A 55 5.03 3.62 -6.69
N CYS A 56 4.25 2.55 -6.50
CA CYS A 56 4.05 1.51 -7.50
C CYS A 56 2.91 1.82 -8.49
N ARG A 57 2.48 3.08 -8.56
CA ARG A 57 1.39 3.54 -9.44
C ARG A 57 1.82 4.78 -10.23
N PHE A 58 1.29 4.88 -11.45
CA PHE A 58 1.39 6.09 -12.27
C PHE A 58 0.28 7.08 -11.90
N TYR A 59 0.64 8.37 -11.82
CA TYR A 59 -0.31 9.45 -11.58
C TYR A 59 -0.10 10.53 -12.65
N PRO A 60 -1.13 10.89 -13.43
CA PRO A 60 -1.05 12.02 -14.36
C PRO A 60 -0.72 13.32 -13.63
N ASP A 61 -1.31 13.52 -12.44
CA ASP A 61 -1.05 14.65 -11.56
C ASP A 61 -0.98 14.18 -10.10
N LYS A 62 0.24 14.14 -9.55
CA LYS A 62 0.48 13.76 -8.16
C LYS A 62 -0.11 14.78 -7.16
N GLN A 63 -0.15 16.07 -7.51
CA GLN A 63 -0.65 17.13 -6.63
C GLN A 63 -2.17 17.09 -6.50
N GLU A 64 -2.87 16.75 -7.59
CA GLU A 64 -4.29 16.45 -7.52
C GLU A 64 -4.54 15.18 -6.71
N GLU A 65 -3.77 14.11 -6.96
CA GLU A 65 -4.03 12.84 -6.28
C GLU A 65 -3.86 12.95 -4.77
N ILE A 66 -2.88 13.69 -4.23
CA ILE A 66 -2.72 13.79 -2.77
C ILE A 66 -3.87 14.53 -2.07
N LYS A 67 -4.78 15.19 -2.80
CA LYS A 67 -6.04 15.70 -2.25
C LYS A 67 -7.00 14.54 -1.95
N HIS A 68 -6.94 13.49 -2.76
CA HIS A 68 -7.65 12.22 -2.59
C HIS A 68 -6.75 11.27 -1.78
N ARG A 69 -7.08 11.05 -0.51
CA ARG A 69 -6.22 10.25 0.39
C ARG A 69 -6.14 8.76 0.02
N THR A 70 -6.81 8.35 -1.06
CA THR A 70 -6.94 6.98 -1.58
C THR A 70 -5.60 6.26 -1.70
N TRP A 71 -4.59 6.90 -2.30
CA TRP A 71 -3.28 6.27 -2.55
C TRP A 71 -2.16 6.74 -1.64
N VAL A 72 -2.46 7.51 -0.59
CA VAL A 72 -1.45 7.92 0.40
C VAL A 72 -1.20 6.77 1.36
N CYS A 73 0.04 6.30 1.46
CA CYS A 73 0.41 5.12 2.26
C CYS A 73 0.11 5.31 3.77
N ALA A 74 -0.52 4.35 4.44
CA ALA A 74 -1.16 3.14 3.91
C ALA A 74 -2.42 3.49 3.10
N CYS A 75 -2.48 3.07 1.83
CA CYS A 75 -3.58 3.39 0.93
C CYS A 75 -4.90 2.77 1.40
N GLU A 76 -6.03 3.22 0.85
CA GLU A 76 -7.34 2.70 1.25
C GLU A 76 -7.48 1.20 0.97
N ASP A 77 -6.90 0.66 -0.10
CA ASP A 77 -6.92 -0.79 -0.35
C ASP A 77 -6.26 -1.58 0.79
N MET A 78 -5.17 -1.05 1.36
CA MET A 78 -4.53 -1.66 2.54
C MET A 78 -5.42 -1.53 3.79
N LYS A 79 -6.03 -0.36 4.01
CA LYS A 79 -6.89 -0.13 5.17
C LYS A 79 -8.24 -0.85 5.10
N VAL A 80 -8.74 -1.18 3.92
CA VAL A 80 -10.07 -1.77 3.70
C VAL A 80 -9.94 -3.27 3.45
N TYR A 81 -9.06 -3.67 2.52
CA TYR A 81 -8.90 -5.04 2.05
C TYR A 81 -7.63 -5.72 2.57
N LYS A 82 -6.74 -5.01 3.26
CA LYS A 82 -5.40 -5.50 3.64
C LYS A 82 -4.52 -5.89 2.45
N TYR A 83 -4.83 -5.34 1.28
CA TYR A 83 -4.11 -5.62 0.04
C TYR A 83 -3.06 -4.55 -0.21
N CYS A 84 -1.81 -4.96 -0.43
CA CYS A 84 -0.71 -4.09 -0.80
C CYS A 84 -0.13 -4.49 -2.16
N HIS A 85 -0.52 -3.78 -3.22
CA HIS A 85 0.03 -4.01 -4.57
C HIS A 85 1.55 -3.86 -4.61
N CYS A 86 2.13 -2.93 -3.84
CA CYS A 86 3.58 -2.72 -3.84
C CYS A 86 4.36 -3.85 -3.14
N LEU A 87 3.69 -4.85 -2.56
CA LEU A 87 4.30 -5.95 -1.80
C LEU A 87 5.12 -5.49 -0.59
N LEU A 88 4.85 -4.29 -0.05
CA LEU A 88 5.48 -3.84 1.19
C LEU A 88 4.89 -4.55 2.41
N PHE A 89 3.58 -4.82 2.39
CA PHE A 89 2.87 -5.51 3.47
C PHE A 89 2.28 -6.79 2.90
N VAL A 90 2.90 -7.93 3.23
CA VAL A 90 2.59 -9.25 2.68
C VAL A 90 2.42 -10.28 3.79
N ASN A 91 2.02 -11.50 3.45
CA ASN A 91 2.10 -12.64 4.37
C ASN A 91 3.56 -13.13 4.49
N GLU A 92 3.79 -14.12 5.36
CA GLU A 92 5.13 -14.68 5.63
C GLU A 92 5.80 -15.31 4.39
N GLU A 93 5.01 -15.70 3.38
CA GLU A 93 5.49 -16.28 2.12
C GLU A 93 5.85 -15.21 1.07
N GLY A 94 5.65 -13.92 1.38
CA GLY A 94 5.88 -12.82 0.45
C GLY A 94 4.69 -12.51 -0.46
N MET A 95 3.54 -13.14 -0.24
CA MET A 95 2.35 -12.97 -1.07
C MET A 95 1.44 -11.84 -0.55
N PRO A 96 0.81 -11.04 -1.43
CA PRO A 96 -0.17 -10.06 -0.99
C PRO A 96 -1.43 -10.75 -0.48
N ILE A 97 -2.05 -10.20 0.56
CA ILE A 97 -3.33 -10.71 1.08
C ILE A 97 -4.45 -10.26 0.13
N THR A 98 -5.16 -11.22 -0.46
CA THR A 98 -6.24 -10.94 -1.44
C THR A 98 -7.61 -11.41 -0.96
N GLU A 99 -7.70 -12.04 0.21
CA GLU A 99 -8.94 -12.63 0.76
C GLU A 99 -10.14 -11.68 0.79
N TYR A 100 -9.92 -10.39 0.98
CA TYR A 100 -10.99 -9.41 1.15
C TYR A 100 -11.25 -8.55 -0.08
N LEU A 101 -10.56 -8.83 -1.19
CA LEU A 101 -10.76 -8.09 -2.43
C LEU A 101 -12.15 -8.40 -3.02
N PRO A 102 -12.78 -7.41 -3.67
CA PRO A 102 -14.05 -7.61 -4.36
C PRO A 102 -13.85 -8.45 -5.62
N GLU A 103 -14.94 -9.07 -6.09
CA GLU A 103 -14.93 -9.85 -7.33
C GLU A 103 -14.48 -8.99 -8.53
N GLY A 104 -13.70 -9.58 -9.44
CA GLY A 104 -13.16 -8.87 -10.59
C GLY A 104 -11.98 -7.93 -10.29
N HIS A 105 -11.47 -7.90 -9.05
CA HIS A 105 -10.25 -7.17 -8.73
C HIS A 105 -9.00 -7.85 -9.34
N GLU A 106 -8.10 -7.07 -9.93
CA GLU A 106 -6.89 -7.57 -10.63
C GLU A 106 -6.00 -8.47 -9.76
N GLY A 107 -5.92 -8.16 -8.46
CA GLY A 107 -5.16 -8.94 -7.49
C GLY A 107 -5.67 -10.38 -7.35
N LEU A 108 -6.99 -10.60 -7.42
CA LEU A 108 -7.57 -11.94 -7.40
C LEU A 108 -7.26 -12.70 -8.70
N ALA A 109 -7.31 -12.02 -9.85
CA ALA A 109 -6.97 -12.65 -11.12
C ALA A 109 -5.49 -13.07 -11.19
N THR A 110 -4.61 -12.31 -10.54
CA THR A 110 -3.16 -12.54 -10.56
C THR A 110 -2.70 -13.57 -9.53
N TYR A 111 -3.15 -13.43 -8.28
CA TYR A 111 -2.65 -14.22 -7.15
C TYR A 111 -3.64 -15.28 -6.66
N GLY A 112 -4.86 -15.31 -7.20
CA GLY A 112 -5.96 -16.08 -6.61
C GLY A 112 -6.33 -15.55 -5.24
N VAL A 113 -6.89 -16.43 -4.40
CA VAL A 113 -7.25 -16.12 -3.01
C VAL A 113 -6.09 -16.48 -2.09
N VAL A 114 -5.43 -15.46 -1.54
CA VAL A 114 -4.41 -15.55 -0.51
C VAL A 114 -5.03 -15.15 0.82
N LYS A 115 -5.06 -16.08 1.76
CA LYS A 115 -5.68 -15.91 3.08
C LYS A 115 -4.92 -14.92 3.95
N ASP A 116 -5.66 -14.17 4.76
CA ASP A 116 -5.08 -13.33 5.80
C ASP A 116 -4.65 -14.22 6.99
N PRO A 117 -3.34 -14.28 7.31
CA PRO A 117 -2.88 -15.04 8.48
C PRO A 117 -3.27 -14.39 9.81
N THR A 118 -3.63 -13.10 9.81
CA THR A 118 -3.94 -12.31 11.02
C THR A 118 -5.25 -11.51 10.84
N PRO A 119 -6.41 -12.19 10.69
CA PRO A 119 -7.69 -11.55 10.35
C PRO A 119 -8.23 -10.59 11.43
N ASP A 120 -7.73 -10.71 12.66
CA ASP A 120 -8.04 -9.84 13.79
C ASP A 120 -7.24 -8.53 13.79
N LYS A 121 -6.22 -8.40 12.94
CA LYS A 121 -5.29 -7.25 12.88
C LYS A 121 -5.44 -6.44 11.59
N GLY A 122 -5.30 -5.12 11.75
CA GLY A 122 -5.38 -4.17 10.65
C GLY A 122 -6.80 -3.92 10.15
N ARG A 123 -6.92 -3.62 8.86
CA ARG A 123 -8.18 -3.31 8.18
C ARG A 123 -9.05 -2.28 8.92
N GLU A 124 -8.43 -1.20 9.40
CA GLU A 124 -9.10 -0.16 10.20
C GLU A 124 -10.29 0.50 9.47
N SER A 125 -10.32 0.42 8.14
CA SER A 125 -11.38 0.97 7.29
C SER A 125 -12.28 -0.11 6.68
N LYS A 126 -12.30 -1.37 7.19
CA LYS A 126 -13.11 -2.46 6.60
C LYS A 126 -14.59 -2.14 6.38
N HIS A 127 -15.16 -1.26 7.21
CA HIS A 127 -16.55 -0.82 7.13
C HIS A 127 -16.85 0.03 5.87
N LYS A 128 -15.80 0.47 5.14
CA LYS A 128 -15.91 1.26 3.90
C LYS A 128 -15.73 0.42 2.64
N ALA A 129 -15.81 -0.91 2.73
CA ALA A 129 -15.55 -1.80 1.59
C ALA A 129 -16.42 -1.51 0.36
N GLU A 130 -17.70 -1.20 0.57
CA GLU A 130 -18.63 -0.87 -0.52
C GLU A 130 -18.33 0.49 -1.15
N GLU A 131 -18.05 1.51 -0.32
CA GLU A 131 -17.65 2.85 -0.79
C GLU A 131 -16.37 2.78 -1.61
N ARG A 132 -15.38 2.01 -1.12
CA ARG A 132 -14.10 1.84 -1.80
C ARG A 132 -14.24 1.12 -3.14
N GLU A 133 -15.10 0.09 -3.18
CA GLU A 133 -15.35 -0.64 -4.43
C GLU A 133 -16.03 0.26 -5.46
N LYS A 134 -17.00 1.06 -5.04
CA LYS A 134 -17.63 2.05 -5.90
C LYS A 134 -16.61 3.05 -6.45
N GLU A 135 -15.74 3.60 -5.59
CA GLU A 135 -14.68 4.52 -6.02
C GLU A 135 -13.72 3.85 -7.02
N ARG A 136 -13.34 2.59 -6.82
CA ARG A 136 -12.46 1.84 -7.74
C ARG A 136 -13.07 1.71 -9.13
N LEU A 137 -14.37 1.45 -9.22
CA LEU A 137 -15.09 1.30 -10.48
C LEU A 137 -15.33 2.64 -11.19
N GLU A 138 -15.60 3.71 -10.44
CA GLU A 138 -15.90 5.05 -10.99
C GLU A 138 -14.64 5.85 -11.33
N ARG A 139 -13.54 5.63 -10.60
CA ARG A 139 -12.25 6.27 -10.80
C ARG A 139 -11.17 5.21 -11.01
N PRO A 140 -11.24 4.44 -12.11
CA PRO A 140 -10.21 3.48 -12.43
C PRO A 140 -8.90 4.22 -12.65
N SER A 141 -7.85 3.57 -12.17
CA SER A 141 -6.44 3.95 -12.26
C SER A 141 -5.99 4.58 -13.56
#